data_AF-R1FTB1-F1
#
_entry.id   AF-R1FTB1-F1
#
_cell.length_a   1.000
_cell.length_b   1.000
_cell.length_c   1.000
_cell.angle_alpha   90.00
_cell.angle_beta   90.00
_cell.angle_gamma   90.00
#
_symmetry.space_group_name_H-M   'P 1'
#
loop_
_entity.id
_entity.type
_entity.pdbx_description
1 polymer ?
#
loop_
_entity_poly.entity_id
_entity_poly.type
_entity_poly.pdbx_seq_one_letter_code
_entity_poly.pdbx_strand_id
1 'polypeptide(L)'
;MGCHASRPQEYDDLAGLASTISSGLQEERAEGPIPANAEAEPATALASATDLGVSETMLEGWRKWGGGDLEPVLTSGAAALLDAQWIIRHAEAGGVLAHRQALPKEAFLSLADLVEATTEYGSLPVAALSYPWLTKDHPDPRGANLSRVARALKALLSDHPSLGKPLIPRLGVFWDFGSLHQHPDPANGVLRTEEQNALFKQGLGCLGTLYSHKYTFVLRLTSFPDGHKAEEQAEGTNVAKYFDRGWCFTEQSWAGLTKAGFLSLDLGKMRAGTEYDCGRLVDDCRKDGGRRPPLLPSAFAAELESKSFTNGKDDKPLVKQLYEAAFEEQFGKATKLSYANLGWGDAEAAQLAEVLASGAAPRLEKLYLYDNQIGDEGCKALAAALGKEGAAPRLEELTLGENKLGDEGCKALAAALKEGAAPSLKARDATPRHTPLPHPMLIAHPLACRRSGWTTRSSLSWWPCARSAVSTSNEPLQPRPGGEGAGPGGMAARV
;
A
#
# COMPACT_ATOMS: atom_id res chain seq x y z
N MET A 1 -30.80 -13.79 49.58
CA MET A 1 -31.17 -12.35 49.57
C MET A 1 -30.36 -11.72 48.46
N GLY A 2 -31.04 -11.21 47.44
CA GLY A 2 -30.41 -10.71 46.22
C GLY A 2 -29.94 -9.26 46.34
N CYS A 3 -29.07 -8.88 45.40
CA CYS A 3 -28.97 -7.52 44.88
C CYS A 3 -28.76 -7.62 43.36
N HIS A 4 -29.81 -7.28 42.62
CA HIS A 4 -29.74 -6.85 41.23
C HIS A 4 -28.99 -5.52 41.16
N ALA A 5 -28.06 -5.39 40.21
CA ALA A 5 -27.64 -4.10 39.68
C ALA A 5 -27.28 -4.28 38.20
N SER A 6 -27.79 -3.36 37.39
CA SER A 6 -28.10 -3.47 35.97
C SER A 6 -26.88 -3.50 35.04
N ARG A 7 -26.98 -4.31 33.98
CA ARG A 7 -26.12 -4.27 32.78
C ARG A 7 -26.33 -2.95 32.02
N PRO A 8 -25.28 -2.27 31.55
CA PRO A 8 -25.40 -1.31 30.46
C PRO A 8 -25.50 -2.03 29.10
N GLN A 9 -26.38 -1.53 28.25
CA GLN A 9 -26.92 -2.14 27.03
C GLN A 9 -26.24 -1.57 25.76
N GLU A 10 -24.93 -1.30 25.81
CA GLU A 10 -24.23 -0.38 24.89
C GLU A 10 -23.13 -1.01 24.01
N TYR A 11 -23.21 -2.30 23.71
CA TYR A 11 -22.33 -2.93 22.70
C TYR A 11 -23.07 -3.73 21.61
N ASP A 12 -24.41 -3.73 21.61
CA ASP A 12 -25.21 -4.38 20.57
C ASP A 12 -25.33 -3.51 19.28
N ASP A 13 -25.07 -2.20 19.34
CA ASP A 13 -25.26 -1.27 18.20
C ASP A 13 -24.13 -1.27 17.15
N LEU A 14 -23.02 -1.99 17.38
CA LEU A 14 -21.97 -2.14 16.37
C LEU A 14 -22.25 -3.26 15.36
N ALA A 15 -23.15 -4.19 15.67
CA ALA A 15 -23.65 -5.18 14.72
C ALA A 15 -24.76 -4.61 13.81
N GLY A 16 -25.46 -3.55 14.25
CA GLY A 16 -26.56 -2.92 13.51
C GLY A 16 -26.11 -2.19 12.24
N LEU A 17 -24.93 -1.54 12.26
CA LEU A 17 -24.37 -0.84 11.09
C LEU A 17 -23.89 -1.80 9.98
N ALA A 18 -23.51 -3.03 10.33
CA ALA A 18 -23.12 -4.06 9.35
C ALA A 18 -24.35 -4.62 8.59
N SER A 19 -25.53 -4.60 9.22
CA SER A 19 -26.77 -5.06 8.58
C SER A 19 -27.29 -4.10 7.50
N THR A 20 -27.04 -2.79 7.64
CA THR A 20 -27.56 -1.77 6.69
C THR A 20 -26.76 -1.71 5.39
N ILE A 21 -25.49 -2.12 5.40
CA ILE A 21 -24.62 -2.14 4.21
C ILE A 21 -24.76 -3.47 3.44
N SER A 22 -24.99 -4.58 4.14
CA SER A 22 -25.09 -5.91 3.52
C SER A 22 -26.46 -6.20 2.88
N SER A 23 -27.54 -5.50 3.23
CA SER A 23 -28.89 -5.82 2.73
C SER A 23 -29.26 -5.20 1.37
N GLY A 24 -28.33 -4.52 0.70
CA GLY A 24 -28.58 -3.84 -0.58
C GLY A 24 -28.47 -4.71 -1.83
N LEU A 25 -28.02 -5.96 -1.71
CA LEU A 25 -27.72 -6.82 -2.86
C LEU A 25 -28.12 -8.28 -2.58
N GLN A 26 -29.42 -8.59 -2.59
CA GLN A 26 -30.05 -9.73 -3.28
C GLN A 26 -31.49 -10.01 -2.79
N GLU A 27 -32.40 -10.04 -3.77
CA GLU A 27 -33.70 -10.74 -3.86
C GLU A 27 -35.03 -10.09 -3.40
N GLU A 28 -35.97 -10.09 -4.37
CA GLU A 28 -37.38 -9.68 -4.31
C GLU A 28 -38.30 -10.70 -3.62
N ARG A 29 -39.50 -10.20 -3.28
CA ARG A 29 -40.80 -10.85 -2.98
C ARG A 29 -41.10 -11.24 -1.53
N ALA A 30 -41.75 -10.31 -0.81
CA ALA A 30 -43.12 -10.49 -0.31
C ALA A 30 -43.69 -9.13 0.14
N GLU A 31 -44.95 -8.87 -0.24
CA GLU A 31 -45.68 -7.61 -0.05
C GLU A 31 -45.90 -7.25 1.44
N GLY A 32 -45.63 -5.99 1.80
CA GLY A 32 -45.99 -5.37 3.07
C GLY A 32 -45.58 -3.88 3.10
N PRO A 33 -46.40 -2.95 3.63
CA PRO A 33 -46.23 -1.52 3.38
C PRO A 33 -45.02 -0.93 4.13
N ILE A 34 -44.21 -0.18 3.38
CA ILE A 34 -43.02 0.55 3.84
C ILE A 34 -43.46 1.70 4.77
N PRO A 35 -42.94 1.81 6.00
CA PRO A 35 -43.04 3.06 6.75
C PRO A 35 -42.04 4.08 6.16
N ALA A 36 -42.57 5.22 5.76
CA ALA A 36 -41.82 6.33 5.21
C ALA A 36 -40.87 6.97 6.24
N ASN A 37 -39.72 7.42 5.72
CA ASN A 37 -38.77 8.36 6.31
C ASN A 37 -38.00 7.90 7.56
N ALA A 38 -36.93 7.14 7.32
CA ALA A 38 -35.66 7.41 8.00
C ALA A 38 -34.77 8.12 6.98
N GLU A 39 -34.75 9.45 7.04
CA GLU A 39 -33.86 10.28 6.24
C GLU A 39 -32.42 9.91 6.59
N ALA A 40 -31.67 9.48 5.58
CA ALA A 40 -30.22 9.39 5.68
C ALA A 40 -29.68 10.79 5.98
N GLU A 41 -28.90 10.92 7.06
CA GLU A 41 -28.08 12.09 7.34
C GLU A 41 -27.37 12.55 6.05
N PRO A 42 -27.38 13.85 5.71
CA PRO A 42 -26.82 14.32 4.46
C PRO A 42 -25.32 14.07 4.46
N ALA A 43 -24.79 13.53 3.35
CA ALA A 43 -23.36 13.45 3.11
C ALA A 43 -22.73 14.81 3.40
N THR A 44 -21.86 14.89 4.41
CA THR A 44 -21.16 16.12 4.78
C THR A 44 -20.59 16.77 3.52
N ALA A 45 -21.05 17.98 3.19
CA ALA A 45 -20.62 18.67 1.98
C ALA A 45 -19.09 18.82 2.01
N LEU A 46 -18.42 18.47 0.90
CA LEU A 46 -16.98 18.68 0.75
C LEU A 46 -16.66 20.17 0.89
N ALA A 47 -15.51 20.50 1.50
CA ALA A 47 -15.11 21.88 1.73
C ALA A 47 -14.97 22.64 0.40
N SER A 48 -15.42 23.89 0.34
CA SER A 48 -15.16 24.74 -0.84
C SER A 48 -13.76 25.36 -0.75
N ALA A 49 -13.17 25.77 -1.89
CA ALA A 49 -11.86 26.44 -1.85
C ALA A 49 -11.93 27.77 -1.09
N THR A 50 -13.10 28.42 -1.13
CA THR A 50 -13.37 29.66 -0.36
C THR A 50 -13.33 29.41 1.14
N ASP A 51 -13.93 28.31 1.62
CA ASP A 51 -13.91 27.95 3.05
C ASP A 51 -12.50 27.67 3.55
N LEU A 52 -11.65 27.11 2.69
CA LEU A 52 -10.27 26.78 2.99
C LEU A 52 -9.29 27.95 2.78
N GLY A 53 -9.71 29.03 2.12
CA GLY A 53 -8.82 30.14 1.76
C GLY A 53 -7.78 29.80 0.68
N VAL A 54 -8.05 28.78 -0.15
CA VAL A 54 -7.16 28.31 -1.23
C VAL A 54 -7.78 28.60 -2.61
N SER A 55 -7.01 28.49 -3.68
CA SER A 55 -7.56 28.60 -5.04
C SER A 55 -8.26 27.31 -5.46
N GLU A 56 -9.30 27.43 -6.30
CA GLU A 56 -10.01 26.27 -6.87
C GLU A 56 -9.06 25.33 -7.60
N THR A 57 -8.07 25.86 -8.34
CA THR A 57 -7.07 25.05 -9.04
C THR A 57 -6.22 24.19 -8.09
N MET A 58 -5.89 24.69 -6.90
CA MET A 58 -5.16 23.90 -5.90
C MET A 58 -6.04 22.78 -5.33
N LEU A 59 -7.31 23.10 -5.02
CA LEU A 59 -8.27 22.11 -4.51
C LEU A 59 -8.60 21.03 -5.55
N GLU A 60 -8.73 21.40 -6.82
CA GLU A 60 -8.84 20.47 -7.95
C GLU A 60 -7.61 19.56 -8.05
N GLY A 61 -6.40 20.11 -7.84
CA GLY A 61 -5.16 19.35 -7.80
C GLY A 61 -5.14 18.29 -6.68
N TRP A 62 -5.56 18.69 -5.47
CA TRP A 62 -5.75 17.78 -4.33
C TRP A 62 -6.74 16.65 -4.65
N ARG A 63 -7.93 16.99 -5.18
CA ARG A 63 -8.98 16.02 -5.51
C ARG A 63 -8.61 15.10 -6.68
N LYS A 64 -7.86 15.60 -7.67
CA LYS A 64 -7.33 14.80 -8.78
C LYS A 64 -6.48 13.61 -8.29
N TRP A 65 -5.78 13.79 -7.19
CA TRP A 65 -4.98 12.72 -6.55
C TRP A 65 -5.75 11.99 -5.46
N GLY A 66 -7.08 12.05 -5.44
CA GLY A 66 -7.93 11.33 -4.47
C GLY A 66 -8.02 11.99 -3.09
N GLY A 67 -7.49 13.20 -2.92
CA GLY A 67 -7.54 13.90 -1.63
C GLY A 67 -8.96 14.10 -1.07
N GLY A 68 -9.97 14.11 -1.96
CA GLY A 68 -11.38 14.16 -1.59
C GLY A 68 -11.82 13.03 -0.64
N ASP A 69 -11.19 11.86 -0.73
CA ASP A 69 -11.48 10.72 0.14
C ASP A 69 -11.09 10.98 1.61
N LEU A 70 -10.18 11.94 1.84
CA LEU A 70 -9.68 12.32 3.16
C LEU A 70 -10.35 13.59 3.71
N GLU A 71 -11.01 14.38 2.87
CA GLU A 71 -11.62 15.65 3.28
C GLU A 71 -12.62 15.51 4.43
N PRO A 72 -13.53 14.50 4.47
CA PRO A 72 -14.51 14.38 5.55
C PRO A 72 -13.87 14.20 6.93
N VAL A 73 -12.83 13.36 7.03
CA VAL A 73 -12.18 13.05 8.32
C VAL A 73 -11.22 14.15 8.78
N LEU A 74 -10.62 14.87 7.84
CA LEU A 74 -9.76 16.01 8.12
C LEU A 74 -10.59 17.24 8.53
N THR A 75 -11.70 17.49 7.84
CA THR A 75 -12.58 18.65 8.11
C THR A 75 -13.34 18.49 9.42
N SER A 76 -13.80 17.27 9.75
CA SER A 76 -14.44 17.04 11.05
C SER A 76 -13.48 17.09 12.23
N GLY A 77 -12.16 17.03 11.96
CA GLY A 77 -11.14 16.91 13.00
C GLY A 77 -11.09 15.51 13.62
N ALA A 78 -11.72 14.50 13.03
CA ALA A 78 -11.60 13.12 13.51
C ALA A 78 -10.15 12.62 13.42
N ALA A 79 -9.43 12.99 12.37
CA ALA A 79 -7.99 12.79 12.23
C ALA A 79 -7.27 14.13 12.15
N ALA A 80 -6.28 14.35 13.02
CA ALA A 80 -5.40 15.52 12.97
C ALA A 80 -4.01 15.09 12.48
N LEU A 81 -3.51 15.68 11.39
CA LEU A 81 -2.20 15.35 10.85
C LEU A 81 -1.14 16.24 11.48
N LEU A 82 -0.09 15.63 12.04
CA LEU A 82 1.04 16.37 12.60
C LEU A 82 1.91 16.95 11.48
N ASP A 83 2.41 18.17 11.65
CA ASP A 83 3.38 18.76 10.74
C ASP A 83 4.72 18.01 10.87
N ALA A 84 5.19 17.42 9.76
CA ALA A 84 6.48 16.75 9.71
C ALA A 84 7.64 17.66 10.19
N GLN A 85 7.59 18.96 9.91
CA GLN A 85 8.60 19.91 10.35
C GLN A 85 8.53 20.17 11.86
N TRP A 86 7.35 20.07 12.47
CA TRP A 86 7.19 20.10 13.92
C TRP A 86 7.76 18.82 14.55
N ILE A 87 7.44 17.64 14.00
CA ILE A 87 7.97 16.36 14.47
C ILE A 87 9.50 16.37 14.47
N ILE A 88 10.12 16.84 13.37
CA ILE A 88 11.58 16.92 13.25
C ILE A 88 12.18 17.79 14.36
N ARG A 89 11.65 19.01 14.55
CA ARG A 89 12.15 19.93 15.59
C ARG A 89 11.96 19.36 16.99
N HIS A 90 10.82 18.72 17.26
CA HIS A 90 10.51 18.11 18.56
C HIS A 90 11.48 16.96 18.86
N ALA A 91 11.78 16.13 17.87
CA ALA A 91 12.75 15.04 18.02
C ALA A 91 14.20 15.55 18.20
N GLU A 92 14.61 16.56 17.42
CA GLU A 92 15.95 17.16 17.53
C GLU A 92 16.17 17.86 18.89
N ALA A 93 15.09 18.33 19.53
CA ALA A 93 15.12 18.84 20.90
C ALA A 93 15.14 17.74 21.98
N GLY A 94 15.17 16.45 21.61
CA GLY A 94 15.14 15.32 22.54
C GLY A 94 13.76 15.07 23.16
N GLY A 95 12.70 15.54 22.51
CA GLY A 95 11.33 15.38 22.99
C GLY A 95 10.82 13.94 22.88
N VAL A 96 9.68 13.69 23.54
CA VAL A 96 8.85 12.50 23.38
C VAL A 96 7.47 12.94 22.91
N LEU A 97 6.87 12.21 21.98
CA LEU A 97 5.56 12.57 21.44
C LEU A 97 4.50 12.42 22.53
N ALA A 98 3.75 13.48 22.83
CA ALA A 98 2.60 13.39 23.72
C ALA A 98 1.35 12.95 22.96
N HIS A 99 0.32 12.51 23.69
CA HIS A 99 -0.98 12.18 23.11
C HIS A 99 -1.63 13.44 22.50
N ARG A 100 -2.53 13.25 21.53
CA ARG A 100 -3.18 14.33 20.75
C ARG A 100 -3.60 15.54 21.59
N GLN A 101 -4.31 15.32 22.69
CA GLN A 101 -4.88 16.39 23.51
C GLN A 101 -3.84 17.26 24.23
N ALA A 102 -2.62 16.78 24.42
CA ALA A 102 -1.52 17.51 25.06
C ALA A 102 -0.61 18.23 24.05
N LEU A 103 -0.80 18.02 22.75
CA LEU A 103 0.00 18.66 21.71
C LEU A 103 -0.47 20.10 21.45
N PRO A 104 0.47 21.04 21.20
CA PRO A 104 0.11 22.41 20.86
C PRO A 104 -0.54 22.49 19.47
N LYS A 105 -1.30 23.56 19.20
CA LYS A 105 -2.02 23.72 17.93
C LYS A 105 -1.10 23.72 16.72
N GLU A 106 0.06 24.37 16.86
CA GLU A 106 1.13 24.44 15.87
C GLU A 106 1.81 23.10 15.57
N ALA A 107 1.47 22.02 16.29
CA ALA A 107 1.88 20.67 15.93
C ALA A 107 1.12 20.12 14.71
N PHE A 108 0.00 20.73 14.32
CA PHE A 108 -0.92 20.19 13.32
C PHE A 108 -0.99 21.03 12.05
N LEU A 109 -1.24 20.34 10.93
CA LEU A 109 -1.58 20.95 9.65
C LEU A 109 -3.09 21.09 9.47
N SER A 110 -3.50 22.18 8.85
CA SER A 110 -4.86 22.33 8.34
C SER A 110 -5.04 21.62 6.99
N LEU A 111 -6.29 21.43 6.55
CA LEU A 111 -6.57 20.93 5.20
C LEU A 111 -6.03 21.90 4.12
N ALA A 112 -6.08 23.21 4.36
CA ALA A 112 -5.52 24.20 3.45
C ALA A 112 -4.00 24.00 3.25
N ASP A 113 -3.25 23.75 4.33
CA ASP A 113 -1.81 23.48 4.24
C ASP A 113 -1.49 22.25 3.37
N LEU A 114 -2.34 21.22 3.43
CA LEU A 114 -2.19 20.00 2.62
C LEU A 114 -2.55 20.24 1.16
N VAL A 115 -3.61 21.01 0.90
CA VAL A 115 -4.03 21.39 -0.45
C VAL A 115 -2.91 22.20 -1.13
N GLU A 116 -2.36 23.20 -0.45
CA GLU A 116 -1.24 24.02 -0.94
C GLU A 116 0.04 23.22 -1.15
N ALA A 117 0.30 22.22 -0.31
CA ALA A 117 1.46 21.35 -0.43
C ALA A 117 1.35 20.31 -1.55
N THR A 118 0.19 20.18 -2.21
CA THR A 118 -0.02 19.19 -3.26
C THR A 118 0.68 19.61 -4.55
N THR A 119 1.54 18.72 -5.04
CA THR A 119 2.32 18.95 -6.26
C THR A 119 1.78 18.14 -7.44
N GLU A 120 2.30 18.43 -8.64
CA GLU A 120 2.00 17.66 -9.85
C GLU A 120 2.64 16.25 -9.87
N TYR A 121 3.44 15.90 -8.85
CA TYR A 121 4.29 14.68 -8.84
C TYR A 121 3.59 13.38 -8.42
N GLY A 122 2.25 13.39 -8.31
CA GLY A 122 1.48 12.16 -8.19
C GLY A 122 1.47 11.50 -6.82
N SER A 123 1.54 12.30 -5.76
CA SER A 123 1.36 11.87 -4.38
C SER A 123 0.63 12.94 -3.57
N LEU A 124 -0.15 12.52 -2.57
CA LEU A 124 -0.69 13.43 -1.58
C LEU A 124 0.36 13.72 -0.49
N PRO A 125 0.40 14.93 0.08
CA PRO A 125 1.28 15.31 1.19
C PRO A 125 0.76 14.74 2.54
N VAL A 126 0.42 13.45 2.56
CA VAL A 126 -0.10 12.74 3.73
C VAL A 126 0.66 11.42 3.90
N ALA A 127 1.21 11.20 5.10
CA ALA A 127 1.83 9.95 5.51
C ALA A 127 1.08 9.34 6.70
N ALA A 128 0.95 8.03 6.75
CA ALA A 128 0.47 7.29 7.92
C ALA A 128 1.59 6.43 8.51
N LEU A 129 1.74 6.45 9.83
CA LEU A 129 2.76 5.70 10.54
C LEU A 129 2.17 4.41 11.12
N SER A 130 2.65 3.26 10.66
CA SER A 130 2.34 1.94 11.23
C SER A 130 3.48 1.47 12.12
N TYR A 131 3.19 1.18 13.39
CA TYR A 131 4.23 0.91 14.37
C TYR A 131 3.71 0.10 15.57
N PRO A 132 4.59 -0.64 16.26
CA PRO A 132 4.22 -1.37 17.46
C PRO A 132 4.23 -0.43 18.68
N TRP A 133 3.18 -0.48 19.50
CA TRP A 133 3.23 0.12 20.84
C TRP A 133 4.28 -0.60 21.71
N LEU A 134 5.21 0.17 22.27
CA LEU A 134 6.32 -0.35 23.07
C LEU A 134 5.95 -0.58 24.53
N THR A 135 4.90 0.04 25.05
CA THR A 135 4.36 -0.23 26.39
C THR A 135 2.84 -0.16 26.35
N LYS A 136 2.17 -0.53 27.45
CA LYS A 136 0.71 -0.40 27.57
C LYS A 136 0.26 1.07 27.52
N ASP A 137 1.01 1.95 28.17
CA ASP A 137 0.57 3.33 28.41
C ASP A 137 1.15 4.34 27.41
N HIS A 138 2.23 3.97 26.71
CA HIS A 138 2.88 4.86 25.75
C HIS A 138 3.48 4.10 24.56
N PRO A 139 3.27 4.59 23.32
CA PRO A 139 3.79 3.95 22.12
C PRO A 139 5.32 3.99 22.00
N ASP A 140 5.94 5.10 22.40
CA ASP A 140 7.40 5.34 22.30
C ASP A 140 7.95 6.13 23.50
N PRO A 141 8.01 5.54 24.71
CA PRO A 141 8.30 6.30 25.95
C PRO A 141 9.70 6.91 26.00
N ARG A 142 10.61 6.46 25.13
CA ARG A 142 12.01 6.94 25.05
C ARG A 142 12.26 7.85 23.84
N GLY A 143 11.27 8.10 22.99
CA GLY A 143 11.43 8.91 21.78
C GLY A 143 12.33 8.29 20.70
N ALA A 144 12.58 6.98 20.77
CA ALA A 144 13.50 6.31 19.86
C ALA A 144 12.88 6.12 18.46
N ASN A 145 11.61 5.76 18.40
CA ASN A 145 10.86 5.72 17.15
C ASN A 145 10.65 7.14 16.60
N LEU A 146 10.35 8.12 17.45
CA LEU A 146 10.25 9.53 17.09
C LEU A 146 11.52 10.03 16.40
N SER A 147 12.69 9.74 16.97
CA SER A 147 13.99 10.12 16.40
C SER A 147 14.23 9.48 15.03
N ARG A 148 13.85 8.20 14.86
CA ARG A 148 13.97 7.49 13.59
C ARG A 148 13.01 8.05 12.52
N VAL A 149 11.76 8.29 12.90
CA VAL A 149 10.74 8.90 12.03
C VAL A 149 11.17 10.30 11.61
N ALA A 150 11.65 11.14 12.53
CA ALA A 150 12.16 12.48 12.22
C ALA A 150 13.28 12.45 11.17
N ARG A 151 14.23 11.52 11.28
CA ARG A 151 15.28 11.36 10.25
C ARG A 151 14.71 10.97 8.88
N ALA A 152 13.70 10.10 8.84
CA ALA A 152 13.03 9.73 7.60
C ALA A 152 12.26 10.91 6.99
N LEU A 153 11.53 11.67 7.81
CA LEU A 153 10.78 12.86 7.37
C LEU A 153 11.73 13.94 6.82
N LYS A 154 12.87 14.16 7.48
CA LYS A 154 13.92 15.08 7.00
C LYS A 154 14.44 14.67 5.63
N ALA A 155 14.63 13.37 5.39
CA ALA A 155 15.03 12.85 4.10
C ALA A 155 13.92 13.02 3.03
N LEU A 156 12.65 12.77 3.37
CA LEU A 156 11.52 12.95 2.44
C LEU A 156 11.30 14.42 2.03
N LEU A 157 11.54 15.35 2.94
CA LEU A 157 11.45 16.80 2.70
C LEU A 157 12.70 17.41 2.07
N SER A 158 13.78 16.63 1.93
CA SER A 158 15.03 17.09 1.29
C SER A 158 14.88 17.29 -0.21
N ASP A 159 15.77 18.10 -0.79
CA ASP A 159 15.80 18.31 -2.24
C ASP A 159 16.02 16.98 -2.97
N HIS A 160 15.17 16.75 -3.97
CA HIS A 160 15.32 15.59 -4.81
C HIS A 160 16.59 15.76 -5.67
N PRO A 161 17.55 14.80 -5.65
CA PRO A 161 18.86 14.97 -6.29
C PRO A 161 18.79 15.36 -7.77
N SER A 162 17.77 14.87 -8.48
CA SER A 162 17.58 15.15 -9.91
C SER A 162 16.74 16.39 -10.21
N LEU A 163 15.97 16.91 -9.24
CA LEU A 163 15.08 18.07 -9.46
C LEU A 163 15.61 19.35 -8.80
N GLY A 164 16.54 19.25 -7.85
CA GLY A 164 17.07 20.39 -7.10
C GLY A 164 16.02 21.11 -6.25
N LYS A 165 14.91 20.42 -5.93
CA LYS A 165 13.81 20.90 -5.07
C LYS A 165 13.09 19.71 -4.42
N PRO A 166 12.33 19.91 -3.33
CA PRO A 166 11.59 18.83 -2.68
C PRO A 166 10.47 18.31 -3.58
N LEU A 167 10.25 16.98 -3.58
CA LEU A 167 9.06 16.38 -4.20
C LEU A 167 7.78 16.75 -3.45
N ILE A 168 7.90 16.87 -2.13
CA ILE A 168 6.83 17.15 -1.19
C ILE A 168 7.34 18.29 -0.29
N PRO A 169 6.88 19.53 -0.51
CA PRO A 169 7.39 20.69 0.22
C PRO A 169 6.93 20.70 1.69
N ARG A 170 5.81 20.05 1.98
CA ARG A 170 5.24 19.92 3.33
C ARG A 170 4.47 18.61 3.43
N LEU A 171 4.51 17.97 4.60
CA LEU A 171 3.96 16.63 4.80
C LEU A 171 3.21 16.57 6.13
N GLY A 172 1.93 16.18 6.07
CA GLY A 172 1.13 15.82 7.23
C GLY A 172 1.34 14.35 7.61
N VAL A 173 1.56 14.08 8.88
CA VAL A 173 1.78 12.73 9.40
C VAL A 173 0.63 12.32 10.30
N PHE A 174 -0.10 11.30 9.90
CA PHE A 174 -1.00 10.57 10.77
C PHE A 174 -0.21 9.61 11.65
N TRP A 175 -0.19 9.92 12.93
CA TRP A 175 0.38 9.08 13.98
C TRP A 175 -0.73 8.87 14.99
N ASP A 176 -1.44 7.74 14.94
CA ASP A 176 -2.64 7.45 15.73
C ASP A 176 -2.67 8.06 17.16
N PHE A 177 -1.60 7.95 17.94
CA PHE A 177 -1.44 8.49 19.29
C PHE A 177 -1.53 10.02 19.35
N GLY A 178 -0.91 10.71 18.39
CA GLY A 178 -0.98 12.16 18.23
C GLY A 178 -2.14 12.63 17.33
N SER A 179 -2.75 11.74 16.54
CA SER A 179 -3.71 12.09 15.49
C SER A 179 -5.17 11.77 15.85
N LEU A 180 -5.42 10.80 16.73
CA LEU A 180 -6.74 10.43 17.22
C LEU A 180 -6.89 10.81 18.70
N HIS A 181 -8.13 11.06 19.14
CA HIS A 181 -8.41 11.28 20.55
C HIS A 181 -8.15 10.02 21.39
N GLN A 182 -7.19 10.10 22.32
CA GLN A 182 -6.76 8.96 23.16
C GLN A 182 -7.63 8.77 24.41
N HIS A 183 -7.64 7.56 24.97
CA HIS A 183 -8.32 7.21 26.23
C HIS A 183 -7.50 6.21 27.08
N PRO A 184 -7.39 6.37 28.41
CA PRO A 184 -7.61 7.60 29.20
C PRO A 184 -6.49 8.61 28.98
N ASP A 185 -6.70 9.89 29.36
CA ASP A 185 -5.57 10.81 29.55
C ASP A 185 -4.63 10.20 30.61
N PRO A 186 -3.41 9.73 30.29
CA PRO A 186 -2.56 9.06 31.26
C PRO A 186 -2.07 10.00 32.37
N ALA A 187 -2.10 11.32 32.15
CA ALA A 187 -1.68 12.30 33.15
C ALA A 187 -2.80 12.63 34.16
N ASN A 188 -4.09 12.49 33.78
CA ASN A 188 -5.22 12.94 34.61
C ASN A 188 -6.39 11.95 34.74
N GLY A 189 -6.35 10.79 34.08
CA GLY A 189 -7.41 9.78 34.14
C GLY A 189 -8.74 10.21 33.52
N VAL A 190 -8.76 11.27 32.71
CA VAL A 190 -10.00 11.83 32.15
C VAL A 190 -10.48 10.97 30.97
N LEU A 191 -11.78 10.62 31.01
CA LEU A 191 -12.51 9.96 29.94
C LEU A 191 -12.67 10.91 28.75
N ARG A 192 -12.69 10.37 27.53
CA ARG A 192 -13.09 11.17 26.35
C ARG A 192 -14.50 11.69 26.55
N THR A 193 -14.76 12.93 26.14
CA THR A 193 -16.14 13.42 26.01
C THR A 193 -16.90 12.63 24.95
N GLU A 194 -18.22 12.73 24.92
CA GLU A 194 -19.04 12.06 23.91
C GLU A 194 -18.63 12.48 22.50
N GLU A 195 -18.35 13.77 22.30
CA GLU A 195 -17.89 14.33 21.03
C GLU A 195 -16.51 13.79 20.64
N GLN A 196 -15.57 13.74 21.59
CA GLN A 196 -14.24 13.16 21.34
C GLN A 196 -14.32 11.66 21.02
N ASN A 197 -15.26 10.94 21.64
CA ASN A 197 -15.49 9.54 21.37
C ASN A 197 -16.12 9.32 19.98
N ALA A 198 -17.04 10.19 19.57
CA ALA A 198 -17.61 10.18 18.23
C ALA A 198 -16.52 10.44 17.16
N LEU A 199 -15.70 11.47 17.36
CA LEU A 199 -14.55 11.77 16.49
C LEU A 199 -13.54 10.62 16.44
N PHE A 200 -13.27 9.97 17.59
CA PHE A 200 -12.41 8.80 17.61
C PHE A 200 -12.99 7.63 16.79
N LYS A 201 -14.28 7.32 16.94
CA LYS A 201 -14.94 6.26 16.16
C LYS A 201 -14.90 6.59 14.66
N GLN A 202 -15.15 7.85 14.29
CA GLN A 202 -15.03 8.32 12.92
C GLN A 202 -13.59 8.16 12.38
N GLY A 203 -12.58 8.55 13.16
CA GLY A 203 -11.17 8.40 12.79
C GLY A 203 -10.73 6.94 12.69
N LEU A 204 -11.26 6.06 13.55
CA LEU A 204 -11.01 4.63 13.47
C LEU A 204 -11.61 4.02 12.18
N GLY A 205 -12.79 4.48 11.79
CA GLY A 205 -13.44 4.07 10.55
C GLY A 205 -12.69 4.48 9.29
N CYS A 206 -11.85 5.53 9.34
CA CYS A 206 -11.11 6.02 8.18
C CYS A 206 -9.73 5.35 7.99
N LEU A 207 -9.28 4.49 8.92
CA LEU A 207 -7.94 3.91 8.86
C LEU A 207 -7.72 3.12 7.57
N GLY A 208 -8.72 2.34 7.15
CA GLY A 208 -8.70 1.61 5.89
C GLY A 208 -8.37 2.53 4.73
N THR A 209 -9.14 3.60 4.54
CA THR A 209 -8.90 4.62 3.51
C THR A 209 -7.49 5.20 3.63
N LEU A 210 -7.09 5.68 4.81
CA LEU A 210 -5.80 6.36 4.98
C LEU A 210 -4.60 5.47 4.63
N TYR A 211 -4.59 4.23 5.14
CA TYR A 211 -3.49 3.29 4.94
C TYR A 211 -3.52 2.61 3.57
N SER A 212 -4.66 2.51 2.89
CA SER A 212 -4.75 1.89 1.56
C SER A 212 -4.84 2.87 0.39
N HIS A 213 -5.07 4.17 0.67
CA HIS A 213 -5.20 5.19 -0.36
C HIS A 213 -3.98 5.25 -1.26
N LYS A 214 -4.19 5.10 -2.57
CA LYS A 214 -3.10 4.88 -3.55
C LYS A 214 -1.96 5.90 -3.52
N TYR A 215 -2.24 7.13 -3.12
CA TYR A 215 -1.30 8.27 -3.19
C TYR A 215 -0.81 8.79 -1.84
N THR A 216 -1.18 8.18 -0.70
CA THR A 216 -0.60 8.52 0.61
C THR A 216 0.62 7.66 0.90
N PHE A 217 1.54 8.18 1.72
CA PHE A 217 2.69 7.43 2.23
C PHE A 217 2.27 6.53 3.39
N VAL A 218 2.89 5.37 3.52
CA VAL A 218 2.86 4.55 4.73
C VAL A 218 4.30 4.30 5.17
N LEU A 219 4.61 4.76 6.37
CA LEU A 219 5.90 4.57 7.02
C LEU A 219 5.73 3.45 8.04
N ARG A 220 6.47 2.36 7.89
CA ARG A 220 6.37 1.17 8.76
C ARG A 220 7.60 1.06 9.64
N LEU A 221 7.40 0.85 10.94
CA LEU A 221 8.48 0.58 11.89
C LEU A 221 8.51 -0.92 12.21
N THR A 222 9.02 -1.73 11.26
CA THR A 222 8.96 -3.20 11.40
C THR A 222 9.99 -3.77 12.37
N SER A 223 11.07 -3.03 12.63
CA SER A 223 12.07 -3.36 13.63
C SER A 223 11.79 -2.59 14.92
N PHE A 224 12.13 -3.19 16.06
CA PHE A 224 12.20 -2.46 17.31
C PHE A 224 13.24 -1.33 17.22
N PRO A 225 13.06 -0.25 18.00
CA PRO A 225 14.05 0.82 18.07
C PRO A 225 15.38 0.31 18.62
N ASP A 226 16.47 0.95 18.20
CA ASP A 226 17.82 0.57 18.65
C ASP A 226 17.93 0.66 20.18
N GLY A 227 18.48 -0.38 20.81
CA GLY A 227 18.58 -0.46 22.28
C GLY A 227 17.32 -0.93 23.01
N HIS A 228 16.25 -1.31 22.31
CA HIS A 228 15.15 -2.07 22.91
C HIS A 228 15.46 -3.57 22.88
N LYS A 229 15.85 -4.12 24.04
CA LYS A 229 15.91 -5.57 24.24
C LYS A 229 14.63 -6.05 24.91
N ALA A 230 14.06 -7.16 24.44
CA ALA A 230 12.82 -7.72 24.97
C ALA A 230 12.97 -8.11 26.44
N GLU A 231 14.18 -8.55 26.81
CA GLU A 231 14.55 -9.01 28.15
C GLU A 231 14.71 -7.86 29.17
N GLU A 232 14.82 -6.63 28.68
CA GLU A 232 14.98 -5.41 29.48
C GLU A 232 13.67 -4.62 29.63
N GLN A 233 12.55 -5.13 29.08
CA GLN A 233 11.26 -4.45 29.15
C GLN A 233 10.52 -4.76 30.46
N ALA A 234 9.75 -3.78 30.93
CA ALA A 234 8.88 -3.95 32.08
C ALA A 234 7.87 -5.09 31.84
N GLU A 235 7.53 -5.82 32.90
CA GLU A 235 6.53 -6.88 32.88
C GLU A 235 5.19 -6.36 32.32
N GLY A 236 4.58 -7.12 31.40
CA GLY A 236 3.36 -6.71 30.68
C GLY A 236 3.59 -5.92 29.38
N THR A 237 4.84 -5.64 29.02
CA THR A 237 5.18 -5.05 27.72
C THR A 237 4.94 -6.05 26.59
N ASN A 238 4.19 -5.63 25.55
CA ASN A 238 4.08 -6.45 24.35
C ASN A 238 5.43 -6.41 23.61
N VAL A 239 6.12 -7.56 23.57
CA VAL A 239 7.39 -7.78 22.86
C VAL A 239 7.21 -8.54 21.53
N ALA A 240 5.97 -8.79 21.10
CA ALA A 240 5.68 -9.43 19.83
C ALA A 240 6.30 -8.63 18.67
N LYS A 241 6.79 -9.35 17.67
CA LYS A 241 7.31 -8.75 16.44
C LYS A 241 6.19 -8.01 15.70
N TYR A 242 6.57 -7.05 14.87
CA TYR A 242 5.64 -6.23 14.11
C TYR A 242 4.54 -7.04 13.39
N PHE A 243 4.92 -8.09 12.65
CA PHE A 243 3.98 -8.91 11.87
C PHE A 243 3.08 -9.85 12.70
N ASP A 244 3.32 -9.96 14.02
CA ASP A 244 2.54 -10.79 14.94
C ASP A 244 1.49 -9.98 15.72
N ARG A 245 1.43 -8.67 15.45
CA ARG A 245 0.46 -7.74 16.03
C ARG A 245 -0.67 -7.49 15.04
N GLY A 246 -1.90 -7.66 15.48
CA GLY A 246 -3.09 -7.57 14.63
C GLY A 246 -3.21 -6.24 13.88
N TRP A 247 -3.07 -5.11 14.58
CA TRP A 247 -3.12 -3.79 13.95
C TRP A 247 -1.96 -3.55 12.97
N CYS A 248 -0.71 -3.84 13.35
CA CYS A 248 0.43 -3.70 12.43
C CYS A 248 0.28 -4.59 11.18
N PHE A 249 -0.19 -5.84 11.35
CA PHE A 249 -0.51 -6.74 10.25
C PHE A 249 -1.62 -6.21 9.35
N THR A 250 -2.60 -5.51 9.91
CA THR A 250 -3.69 -4.89 9.15
C THR A 250 -3.20 -3.70 8.35
N GLU A 251 -2.49 -2.77 9.00
CA GLU A 251 -1.96 -1.55 8.39
C GLU A 251 -0.99 -1.84 7.24
N GLN A 252 -0.09 -2.81 7.41
CA GLN A 252 0.80 -3.22 6.33
C GLN A 252 0.06 -3.92 5.18
N SER A 253 -1.04 -4.63 5.48
CA SER A 253 -1.86 -5.28 4.45
C SER A 253 -2.65 -4.24 3.65
N TRP A 254 -3.23 -3.22 4.28
CA TRP A 254 -3.80 -2.06 3.60
C TRP A 254 -2.78 -1.34 2.71
N ALA A 255 -1.58 -1.09 3.23
CA ALA A 255 -0.51 -0.45 2.46
C ALA A 255 -0.06 -1.28 1.26
N GLY A 256 -0.22 -2.61 1.32
CA GLY A 256 0.08 -3.55 0.23
C GLY A 256 -0.93 -3.56 -0.91
N LEU A 257 -2.14 -2.98 -0.73
CA LEU A 257 -3.23 -3.11 -1.69
C LEU A 257 -2.97 -2.42 -3.04
N THR A 258 -2.64 -1.12 -3.06
CA THR A 258 -2.61 -0.38 -4.34
C THR A 258 -1.40 0.54 -4.51
N LYS A 259 -0.66 0.80 -3.43
CA LYS A 259 0.41 1.80 -3.41
C LYS A 259 1.59 1.41 -4.28
N ALA A 260 2.31 2.40 -4.79
CA ALA A 260 3.61 2.15 -5.41
C ALA A 260 4.70 1.82 -4.37
N GLY A 261 5.84 1.28 -4.81
CA GLY A 261 7.02 0.99 -3.97
C GLY A 261 7.44 2.16 -3.07
N PHE A 262 7.62 3.33 -3.67
CA PHE A 262 8.12 4.53 -2.99
C PHE A 262 7.14 5.16 -1.99
N LEU A 263 5.88 4.72 -1.96
CA LEU A 263 4.84 5.20 -1.04
C LEU A 263 4.67 4.28 0.18
N SER A 264 5.36 3.14 0.25
CA SER A 264 5.32 2.26 1.43
C SER A 264 6.75 1.91 1.84
N LEU A 265 7.24 2.59 2.88
CA LEU A 265 8.64 2.54 3.29
C LEU A 265 8.77 1.87 4.66
N ASP A 266 9.62 0.87 4.76
CA ASP A 266 10.00 0.23 6.01
C ASP A 266 11.18 0.95 6.66
N LEU A 267 10.88 1.84 7.60
CA LEU A 267 11.87 2.57 8.38
C LEU A 267 12.66 1.67 9.33
N GLY A 268 12.19 0.45 9.62
CA GLY A 268 12.94 -0.56 10.37
C GLY A 268 14.24 -0.98 9.68
N LYS A 269 14.37 -0.73 8.38
CA LYS A 269 15.59 -1.02 7.59
C LYS A 269 16.59 0.13 7.54
N MET A 270 16.25 1.29 8.12
CA MET A 270 17.18 2.42 8.17
C MET A 270 18.43 2.06 8.94
N ARG A 271 19.60 2.40 8.39
CA ARG A 271 20.90 2.11 9.01
C ARG A 271 21.26 3.15 10.08
N ALA A 272 21.69 2.67 11.24
CA ALA A 272 22.25 3.52 12.28
C ALA A 272 23.46 4.33 11.75
N GLY A 273 23.61 5.57 12.20
CA GLY A 273 24.69 6.47 11.80
C GLY A 273 24.73 6.89 10.32
N THR A 274 23.74 6.49 9.51
CA THR A 274 23.71 6.83 8.07
C THR A 274 22.83 8.07 7.82
N GLU A 275 23.37 9.07 7.13
CA GLU A 275 22.55 10.16 6.59
C GLU A 275 21.76 9.71 5.36
N TYR A 276 20.52 10.17 5.28
CA TYR A 276 19.56 9.80 4.26
C TYR A 276 19.10 11.04 3.50
N ASP A 277 19.19 10.99 2.17
CA ASP A 277 18.37 11.79 1.27
C ASP A 277 17.11 10.99 0.86
N CYS A 278 16.19 11.63 0.14
CA CYS A 278 14.95 11.00 -0.30
C CYS A 278 15.18 9.73 -1.14
N GLY A 279 16.15 9.75 -2.06
CA GLY A 279 16.43 8.64 -2.96
C GLY A 279 16.97 7.42 -2.21
N ARG A 280 17.97 7.62 -1.34
CA ARG A 280 18.56 6.56 -0.53
C ARG A 280 17.56 5.98 0.47
N LEU A 281 16.68 6.82 1.04
CA LEU A 281 15.62 6.35 1.94
C LEU A 281 14.69 5.41 1.18
N VAL A 282 14.21 5.83 0.01
CA VAL A 282 13.32 5.01 -0.82
C VAL A 282 14.01 3.70 -1.21
N ASP A 283 15.28 3.74 -1.63
CA ASP A 283 16.01 2.55 -2.07
C ASP A 283 16.20 1.51 -0.96
N ASP A 284 16.61 1.93 0.23
CA ASP A 284 16.85 1.02 1.36
C ASP A 284 15.54 0.48 1.97
N CYS A 285 14.49 1.32 1.99
CA CYS A 285 13.28 1.05 2.76
C CYS A 285 12.10 0.49 1.93
N ARG A 286 12.16 0.50 0.59
CA ARG A 286 11.05 -0.02 -0.25
C ARG A 286 11.09 -1.53 -0.49
N LYS A 287 12.30 -2.13 -0.50
CA LYS A 287 12.50 -3.55 -0.82
C LYS A 287 12.59 -4.36 0.46
N ASP A 288 12.16 -5.62 0.41
CA ASP A 288 12.09 -6.51 1.58
C ASP A 288 11.40 -5.82 2.79
N GLY A 289 11.37 -6.42 3.98
CA GLY A 289 10.61 -5.81 5.10
C GLY A 289 9.10 -6.11 5.04
N GLY A 290 8.77 -7.32 4.55
CA GLY A 290 7.44 -7.91 4.67
C GLY A 290 6.33 -7.25 3.88
N ARG A 291 6.64 -6.37 2.90
CA ARG A 291 5.62 -5.88 1.98
C ARG A 291 5.17 -7.03 1.07
N ARG A 292 3.99 -7.57 1.37
CA ARG A 292 3.38 -8.69 0.64
C ARG A 292 2.45 -8.18 -0.46
N PRO A 293 2.14 -9.01 -1.46
CA PRO A 293 1.01 -8.79 -2.34
C PRO A 293 -0.30 -8.67 -1.53
N PRO A 294 -1.37 -8.14 -2.15
CA PRO A 294 -2.71 -8.16 -1.56
C PRO A 294 -3.10 -9.57 -1.11
N LEU A 295 -3.92 -9.65 -0.06
CA LEU A 295 -4.58 -10.88 0.38
C LEU A 295 -6.07 -10.78 0.08
N LEU A 296 -6.68 -11.87 -0.36
CA LEU A 296 -8.14 -11.97 -0.36
C LEU A 296 -8.66 -11.77 1.07
N PRO A 297 -9.86 -11.18 1.26
CA PRO A 297 -10.45 -10.99 2.59
C PRO A 297 -10.48 -12.27 3.42
N SER A 298 -10.78 -13.43 2.81
CA SER A 298 -10.75 -14.74 3.46
C SER A 298 -9.36 -15.17 3.94
N ALA A 299 -8.33 -14.98 3.10
CA ALA A 299 -6.94 -15.29 3.45
C ALA A 299 -6.41 -14.36 4.55
N PHE A 300 -6.73 -13.07 4.47
CA PHE A 300 -6.43 -12.11 5.52
C PHE A 300 -7.07 -12.50 6.85
N ALA A 301 -8.37 -12.84 6.83
CA ALA A 301 -9.11 -13.27 8.02
C ALA A 301 -8.50 -14.52 8.66
N ALA A 302 -8.07 -15.50 7.86
CA ALA A 302 -7.42 -16.71 8.34
C ALA A 302 -6.07 -16.41 8.99
N GLU A 303 -5.24 -15.55 8.39
CA GLU A 303 -3.95 -15.17 8.99
C GLU A 303 -4.11 -14.34 10.27
N LEU A 304 -5.14 -13.48 10.32
CA LEU A 304 -5.45 -12.64 11.48
C LEU A 304 -5.74 -13.47 12.73
N GLU A 305 -6.22 -14.71 12.58
CA GLU A 305 -6.51 -15.57 13.73
C GLU A 305 -5.29 -15.85 14.62
N SER A 306 -4.12 -15.91 13.99
CA SER A 306 -2.84 -16.14 14.68
C SER A 306 -2.27 -14.89 15.36
N LYS A 307 -2.85 -13.70 15.12
CA LYS A 307 -2.28 -12.42 15.54
C LYS A 307 -2.76 -12.00 16.92
N SER A 308 -1.89 -11.28 17.62
CA SER A 308 -2.15 -10.78 18.97
C SER A 308 -2.66 -9.34 18.97
N PHE A 309 -3.61 -9.04 19.85
CA PHE A 309 -4.10 -7.68 20.13
C PHE A 309 -3.78 -7.30 21.58
N THR A 310 -3.33 -6.07 21.79
CA THR A 310 -2.74 -5.59 23.06
C THR A 310 -3.74 -5.41 24.20
N ASN A 311 -5.05 -5.39 23.94
CA ASN A 311 -6.07 -4.93 24.90
C ASN A 311 -7.06 -6.00 25.38
N GLY A 312 -6.81 -7.29 25.13
CA GLY A 312 -7.66 -8.40 25.61
C GLY A 312 -9.08 -8.45 25.02
N LYS A 313 -9.51 -7.41 24.29
CA LYS A 313 -10.67 -7.41 23.42
C LYS A 313 -10.28 -8.02 22.07
N ASP A 314 -11.14 -8.89 21.56
CA ASP A 314 -10.96 -9.47 20.24
C ASP A 314 -11.39 -8.45 19.17
N ASP A 315 -10.46 -7.58 18.76
CA ASP A 315 -10.69 -6.60 17.69
C ASP A 315 -10.80 -7.26 16.30
N LYS A 316 -10.58 -8.59 16.20
CA LYS A 316 -10.57 -9.32 14.93
C LYS A 316 -11.83 -9.10 14.09
N PRO A 317 -13.07 -9.14 14.61
CA PRO A 317 -14.26 -8.94 13.78
C PRO A 317 -14.27 -7.56 13.11
N LEU A 318 -13.96 -6.51 13.87
CA LEU A 318 -13.85 -5.14 13.35
C LEU A 318 -12.76 -5.04 12.29
N VAL A 319 -11.58 -5.58 12.57
CA VAL A 319 -10.42 -5.52 11.67
C VAL A 319 -10.70 -6.26 10.35
N LYS A 320 -11.36 -7.43 10.39
CA LYS A 320 -11.77 -8.16 9.19
C LYS A 320 -12.70 -7.31 8.32
N GLN A 321 -13.72 -6.70 8.93
CA GLN A 321 -14.66 -5.83 8.22
C GLN A 321 -13.98 -4.61 7.60
N LEU A 322 -13.10 -3.94 8.35
CA LEU A 322 -12.35 -2.78 7.85
C LEU A 322 -11.39 -3.17 6.72
N TYR A 323 -10.78 -4.36 6.78
CA TYR A 323 -9.93 -4.86 5.70
C TYR A 323 -10.72 -5.16 4.43
N GLU A 324 -11.84 -5.88 4.56
CA GLU A 324 -12.71 -6.22 3.43
C GLU A 324 -13.25 -4.97 2.73
N ALA A 325 -13.76 -4.00 3.49
CA ALA A 325 -14.25 -2.74 2.94
C ALA A 325 -13.15 -1.98 2.17
N ALA A 326 -11.93 -1.88 2.73
CA ALA A 326 -10.81 -1.23 2.05
C ALA A 326 -10.35 -2.00 0.79
N PHE A 327 -10.40 -3.34 0.84
CA PHE A 327 -10.07 -4.18 -0.30
C PHE A 327 -11.04 -3.93 -1.47
N GLU A 328 -12.34 -3.95 -1.22
CA GLU A 328 -13.34 -3.69 -2.25
C GLU A 328 -13.23 -2.26 -2.82
N GLU A 329 -13.10 -1.27 -1.92
CA GLU A 329 -13.09 0.14 -2.29
C GLU A 329 -11.83 0.54 -3.06
N GLN A 330 -10.64 0.13 -2.59
CA GLN A 330 -9.38 0.56 -3.18
C GLN A 330 -8.84 -0.43 -4.21
N PHE A 331 -8.80 -1.73 -3.88
CA PHE A 331 -8.27 -2.75 -4.79
C PHE A 331 -9.27 -3.07 -5.90
N GLY A 332 -10.56 -3.28 -5.57
CA GLY A 332 -11.61 -3.57 -6.55
C GLY A 332 -11.83 -2.47 -7.59
N LYS A 333 -11.52 -1.21 -7.25
CA LYS A 333 -11.60 -0.06 -8.17
C LYS A 333 -10.28 0.29 -8.85
N ALA A 334 -9.18 -0.39 -8.55
CA ALA A 334 -7.87 -0.05 -9.07
C ALA A 334 -7.77 -0.32 -10.59
N THR A 335 -7.45 0.72 -11.36
CA THR A 335 -7.16 0.61 -12.80
C THR A 335 -5.67 0.38 -13.10
N LYS A 336 -4.81 0.75 -12.15
CA LYS A 336 -3.35 0.62 -12.27
C LYS A 336 -2.75 0.19 -10.95
N LEU A 337 -1.99 -0.90 -10.98
CA LEU A 337 -1.21 -1.42 -9.86
C LEU A 337 0.28 -1.40 -10.21
N SER A 338 1.10 -0.84 -9.33
CA SER A 338 2.54 -0.71 -9.54
C SER A 338 3.32 -1.37 -8.41
N TYR A 339 3.63 -2.64 -8.62
CA TYR A 339 4.43 -3.48 -7.72
C TYR A 339 5.85 -3.68 -8.23
N ALA A 340 6.37 -2.69 -8.95
CA ALA A 340 7.74 -2.70 -9.43
C ALA A 340 8.73 -2.47 -8.28
N ASN A 341 9.87 -3.13 -8.35
CA ASN A 341 10.99 -2.90 -7.46
C ASN A 341 10.71 -3.13 -5.97
N LEU A 342 10.04 -4.24 -5.66
CA LEU A 342 9.70 -4.65 -4.30
C LEU A 342 10.58 -5.81 -3.78
N GLY A 343 11.35 -6.45 -4.68
CA GLY A 343 12.11 -7.65 -4.36
C GLY A 343 11.29 -8.95 -4.40
N TRP A 344 10.07 -8.90 -4.96
CA TRP A 344 9.16 -10.04 -5.03
C TRP A 344 9.73 -11.19 -5.86
N GLY A 345 9.58 -12.43 -5.38
CA GLY A 345 9.94 -13.65 -6.09
C GLY A 345 8.70 -14.43 -6.57
N ASP A 346 8.92 -15.72 -6.85
CA ASP A 346 7.85 -16.62 -7.33
C ASP A 346 6.71 -16.79 -6.33
N ALA A 347 7.00 -16.79 -5.03
CA ALA A 347 5.99 -16.92 -3.98
C ALA A 347 5.02 -15.71 -3.97
N GLU A 348 5.56 -14.49 -4.06
CA GLU A 348 4.75 -13.27 -4.13
C GLU A 348 3.98 -13.18 -5.46
N ALA A 349 4.60 -13.59 -6.57
CA ALA A 349 3.91 -13.68 -7.86
C ALA A 349 2.73 -14.67 -7.81
N ALA A 350 2.90 -15.81 -7.16
CA ALA A 350 1.84 -16.81 -6.98
C ALA A 350 0.71 -16.29 -6.08
N GLN A 351 1.02 -15.59 -4.99
CA GLN A 351 0.00 -14.97 -4.13
C GLN A 351 -0.80 -13.90 -4.90
N LEU A 352 -0.12 -13.05 -5.70
CA LEU A 352 -0.81 -12.09 -6.56
C LEU A 352 -1.67 -12.80 -7.61
N ALA A 353 -1.18 -13.89 -8.19
CA ALA A 353 -1.92 -14.69 -9.17
C ALA A 353 -3.22 -15.26 -8.57
N GLU A 354 -3.21 -15.72 -7.33
CA GLU A 354 -4.42 -16.17 -6.62
C GLU A 354 -5.47 -15.06 -6.50
N VAL A 355 -5.04 -13.84 -6.14
CA VAL A 355 -5.94 -12.67 -6.05
C VAL A 355 -6.51 -12.30 -7.41
N LEU A 356 -5.70 -12.36 -8.48
CA LEU A 356 -6.19 -12.10 -9.84
C LEU A 356 -7.18 -13.19 -10.26
N ALA A 357 -6.87 -14.46 -10.02
CA ALA A 357 -7.72 -15.60 -10.39
C ALA A 357 -9.11 -15.57 -9.73
N SER A 358 -9.25 -14.90 -8.58
CA SER A 358 -10.53 -14.73 -7.90
C SER A 358 -11.46 -13.69 -8.55
N GLY A 359 -10.98 -12.94 -9.55
CA GLY A 359 -11.73 -11.85 -10.16
C GLY A 359 -11.81 -10.57 -9.31
N ALA A 360 -10.97 -10.45 -8.27
CA ALA A 360 -10.97 -9.29 -7.37
C ALA A 360 -10.48 -7.98 -8.02
N ALA A 361 -9.95 -8.02 -9.24
CA ALA A 361 -9.40 -6.88 -9.95
C ALA A 361 -10.14 -6.58 -11.29
N PRO A 362 -11.48 -6.36 -11.27
CA PRO A 362 -12.29 -6.28 -12.49
C PRO A 362 -12.01 -5.05 -13.35
N ARG A 363 -11.43 -3.99 -12.77
CA ARG A 363 -11.12 -2.73 -13.45
C ARG A 363 -9.65 -2.57 -13.82
N LEU A 364 -8.81 -3.56 -13.52
CA LEU A 364 -7.37 -3.45 -13.70
C LEU A 364 -7.01 -3.40 -15.19
N GLU A 365 -6.38 -2.30 -15.60
CA GLU A 365 -5.89 -2.07 -16.97
C GLU A 365 -4.37 -2.22 -17.06
N LYS A 366 -3.65 -1.88 -15.99
CA LYS A 366 -2.18 -1.81 -16.00
C LYS A 366 -1.59 -2.48 -14.75
N LEU A 367 -0.80 -3.52 -14.95
CA LEU A 367 -0.07 -4.22 -13.90
C LEU A 367 1.44 -4.14 -14.15
N TYR A 368 2.15 -3.49 -13.24
CA TYR A 368 3.60 -3.33 -13.33
C TYR A 368 4.33 -4.16 -12.27
N LEU A 369 5.12 -5.13 -12.73
CA LEU A 369 5.87 -6.09 -11.92
C LEU A 369 7.38 -6.08 -12.25
N TYR A 370 7.85 -5.08 -12.99
CA TYR A 370 9.26 -5.01 -13.42
C TYR A 370 10.23 -4.77 -12.25
N ASP A 371 11.51 -5.10 -12.47
CA ASP A 371 12.60 -4.94 -11.48
C ASP A 371 12.33 -5.71 -10.18
N ASN A 372 11.85 -6.95 -10.30
CA ASN A 372 11.64 -7.88 -9.20
C ASN A 372 12.53 -9.13 -9.41
N GLN A 373 12.27 -10.19 -8.66
CA GLN A 373 13.02 -11.45 -8.69
C GLN A 373 12.15 -12.63 -9.15
N ILE A 374 11.09 -12.35 -9.93
CA ILE A 374 10.12 -13.35 -10.42
C ILE A 374 10.80 -14.24 -11.47
N GLY A 375 10.72 -15.55 -11.28
CA GLY A 375 11.23 -16.58 -12.17
C GLY A 375 10.12 -17.29 -12.94
N ASP A 376 10.45 -18.48 -13.45
CA ASP A 376 9.54 -19.27 -14.28
C ASP A 376 8.29 -19.73 -13.53
N GLU A 377 8.40 -20.10 -12.25
CA GLU A 377 7.27 -20.59 -11.47
C GLU A 377 6.26 -19.47 -11.18
N GLY A 378 6.73 -18.26 -10.86
CA GLY A 378 5.87 -17.09 -10.72
C GLY A 378 5.18 -16.73 -12.03
N CYS A 379 5.87 -16.84 -13.17
CA CYS A 379 5.27 -16.61 -14.49
C CYS A 379 4.22 -17.66 -14.84
N LYS A 380 4.45 -18.94 -14.53
CA LYS A 380 3.45 -20.01 -14.70
C LYS A 380 2.22 -19.76 -13.85
N ALA A 381 2.39 -19.33 -12.59
CA ALA A 381 1.28 -18.98 -11.72
C ALA A 381 0.44 -17.83 -12.29
N LEU A 382 1.10 -16.74 -12.74
CA LEU A 382 0.44 -15.61 -13.39
C LEU A 382 -0.29 -16.04 -14.67
N ALA A 383 0.34 -16.86 -15.52
CA ALA A 383 -0.26 -17.39 -16.74
C ALA A 383 -1.54 -18.21 -16.45
N ALA A 384 -1.46 -19.12 -15.47
CA ALA A 384 -2.60 -19.93 -15.05
C ALA A 384 -3.75 -19.08 -14.48
N ALA A 385 -3.44 -18.04 -13.71
CA ALA A 385 -4.44 -17.13 -13.16
C ALA A 385 -5.12 -16.29 -14.25
N LEU A 386 -4.36 -15.73 -15.19
CA LEU A 386 -4.92 -14.92 -16.29
C LEU A 386 -5.80 -15.74 -17.24
N GLY A 387 -5.59 -17.06 -17.32
CA GLY A 387 -6.45 -17.99 -18.06
C GLY A 387 -7.78 -18.30 -17.38
N LYS A 388 -7.97 -17.90 -16.11
CA LYS A 388 -9.27 -18.04 -15.43
C LYS A 388 -10.26 -17.00 -15.92
N GLU A 389 -11.50 -17.43 -16.12
CA GLU A 389 -12.59 -16.56 -16.48
C GLU A 389 -12.77 -15.47 -15.40
N GLY A 390 -12.87 -14.21 -15.84
CA GLY A 390 -13.11 -13.07 -14.96
C GLY A 390 -11.87 -12.54 -14.20
N ALA A 391 -10.68 -13.13 -14.34
CA ALA A 391 -9.52 -12.77 -13.52
C ALA A 391 -9.06 -11.31 -13.67
N ALA A 392 -8.87 -10.85 -14.92
CA ALA A 392 -8.46 -9.48 -15.23
C ALA A 392 -8.98 -9.06 -16.63
N PRO A 393 -10.30 -8.86 -16.78
CA PRO A 393 -10.95 -8.74 -18.09
C PRO A 393 -10.54 -7.49 -18.87
N ARG A 394 -10.05 -6.45 -18.19
CA ARG A 394 -9.65 -5.17 -18.78
C ARG A 394 -8.14 -4.97 -18.87
N LEU A 395 -7.34 -5.98 -18.52
CA LEU A 395 -5.89 -5.83 -18.45
C LEU A 395 -5.33 -5.56 -19.86
N GLU A 396 -4.79 -4.36 -20.06
CA GLU A 396 -4.21 -3.92 -21.32
C GLU A 396 -2.69 -3.99 -21.33
N GLU A 397 -2.07 -3.86 -20.15
CA GLU A 397 -0.61 -3.79 -20.00
C GLU A 397 -0.13 -4.60 -18.80
N LEU A 398 0.78 -5.54 -19.07
CA LEU A 398 1.52 -6.31 -18.08
C LEU A 398 3.02 -6.14 -18.34
N THR A 399 3.78 -5.69 -17.35
CA THR A 399 5.24 -5.55 -17.48
C THR A 399 5.98 -6.41 -16.48
N LEU A 400 6.83 -7.29 -16.99
CA LEU A 400 7.65 -8.24 -16.23
C LEU A 400 9.16 -8.06 -16.49
N GLY A 401 9.57 -7.00 -17.19
CA GLY A 401 11.00 -6.77 -17.51
C GLY A 401 11.88 -6.64 -16.26
N GLU A 402 13.20 -6.84 -16.39
CA GLU A 402 14.15 -6.82 -15.25
C GLU A 402 13.76 -7.80 -14.12
N ASN A 403 13.29 -8.99 -14.49
CA ASN A 403 13.05 -10.12 -13.57
C ASN A 403 13.93 -11.31 -13.97
N LYS A 404 13.73 -12.47 -13.34
CA LYS A 404 14.51 -13.70 -13.54
C LYS A 404 13.80 -14.73 -14.44
N LEU A 405 13.05 -14.27 -15.44
CA LEU A 405 12.33 -15.15 -16.37
C LEU A 405 13.30 -15.98 -17.20
N GLY A 406 13.05 -17.27 -17.29
CA GLY A 406 13.63 -18.18 -18.27
C GLY A 406 12.64 -18.49 -19.41
N ASP A 407 13.07 -19.36 -20.31
CA ASP A 407 12.29 -19.73 -21.50
C ASP A 407 10.94 -20.36 -21.13
N GLU A 408 10.88 -21.12 -20.04
CA GLU A 408 9.66 -21.83 -19.62
C GLU A 408 8.59 -20.86 -19.10
N GLY A 409 8.99 -19.83 -18.35
CA GLY A 409 8.07 -18.78 -17.90
C GLY A 409 7.51 -17.97 -19.08
N CYS A 410 8.35 -17.63 -20.06
CA CYS A 410 7.92 -16.93 -21.27
C CYS A 410 6.96 -17.78 -22.11
N LYS A 411 7.24 -19.08 -22.28
CA LYS A 411 6.34 -20.01 -23.00
C LYS A 411 4.99 -20.13 -22.32
N ALA A 412 4.96 -20.23 -20.99
CA ALA A 412 3.70 -20.32 -20.23
C ALA A 412 2.81 -19.09 -20.44
N LEU A 413 3.38 -17.88 -20.33
CA LEU A 413 2.66 -16.64 -20.59
C LEU A 413 2.16 -16.56 -22.04
N ALA A 414 3.01 -16.89 -23.02
CA ALA A 414 2.64 -16.88 -24.43
C ALA A 414 1.51 -17.87 -24.75
N ALA A 415 1.53 -19.05 -24.14
CA ALA A 415 0.48 -20.06 -24.30
C ALA A 415 -0.86 -19.55 -23.74
N ALA A 416 -0.87 -19.04 -22.51
CA ALA A 416 -2.09 -18.51 -21.89
C ALA A 416 -2.72 -17.39 -22.74
N LEU A 417 -1.92 -16.44 -23.22
CA LEU A 417 -2.40 -15.35 -24.08
C LEU A 417 -2.98 -15.86 -25.41
N LYS A 418 -2.38 -16.91 -25.99
CA LYS A 418 -2.89 -17.54 -27.20
C LYS A 418 -4.23 -18.25 -26.97
N GLU A 419 -4.46 -18.77 -25.77
CA GLU A 419 -5.71 -19.40 -25.34
C GLU A 419 -6.81 -18.39 -24.97
N GLY A 420 -6.53 -17.08 -25.06
CA GLY A 420 -7.50 -16.02 -24.81
C GLY A 420 -7.47 -15.43 -23.41
N ALA A 421 -6.45 -15.76 -22.59
CA ALA A 421 -6.19 -15.09 -21.33
C ALA A 421 -5.99 -13.58 -21.54
N ALA A 422 -6.52 -12.76 -20.63
CA ALA A 422 -6.42 -11.29 -20.68
C ALA A 422 -6.69 -10.71 -22.09
N PRO A 423 -7.94 -10.79 -22.59
CA PRO A 423 -8.25 -10.52 -24.01
C PRO A 423 -7.95 -9.08 -24.46
N SER A 424 -7.81 -8.14 -23.53
CA SER A 424 -7.45 -6.74 -23.81
C SER A 424 -5.95 -6.48 -23.85
N LEU A 425 -5.11 -7.47 -23.55
CA LEU A 425 -3.66 -7.28 -23.41
C LEU A 425 -3.03 -6.94 -24.77
N LYS A 426 -2.40 -5.77 -24.84
CA LYS A 426 -1.76 -5.29 -26.07
C LYS A 426 -0.33 -5.78 -26.10
N ALA A 427 0.07 -6.48 -27.16
CA ALA A 427 1.48 -6.74 -27.43
C ALA A 427 2.20 -5.40 -27.61
N ARG A 428 3.12 -5.06 -26.70
CA ARG A 428 4.01 -3.90 -26.86
C ARG A 428 5.35 -4.41 -27.35
N ASP A 429 5.86 -3.82 -28.43
CA ASP A 429 7.26 -4.03 -28.83
C ASP A 429 8.17 -3.67 -27.65
N ALA A 430 9.05 -4.58 -27.26
CA ALA A 430 10.11 -4.35 -26.29
C ALA A 430 11.11 -3.33 -26.88
N THR A 431 10.72 -2.06 -26.91
CA THR A 431 11.64 -0.98 -27.22
C THR A 431 12.67 -0.91 -26.08
N PRO A 432 13.98 -0.86 -26.38
CA PRO A 432 14.95 -0.54 -25.34
C PRO A 432 14.56 0.82 -24.80
N ARG A 433 14.25 0.91 -23.50
CA ARG A 433 13.76 2.14 -22.86
C ARG A 433 14.80 3.27 -23.00
N HIS A 434 14.67 4.03 -24.07
CA HIS A 434 15.15 5.40 -24.25
C HIS A 434 13.97 6.33 -24.57
N THR A 435 12.79 6.06 -23.98
CA THR A 435 11.68 7.02 -23.99
C THR A 435 11.50 7.61 -22.58
N PRO A 436 11.38 8.94 -22.45
CA PRO A 436 11.14 9.57 -21.17
C PRO A 436 9.75 9.19 -20.66
N LEU A 437 9.65 8.90 -19.37
CA LEU A 437 8.39 8.82 -18.64
C LEU A 437 7.50 10.04 -18.97
N PRO A 438 6.16 9.92 -18.99
CA PRO A 438 5.33 11.11 -18.83
C PRO A 438 5.59 11.63 -17.41
N HIS A 439 6.43 12.66 -17.34
CA HIS A 439 6.92 13.39 -16.16
C HIS A 439 8.07 12.75 -15.36
N PRO A 440 9.06 13.56 -14.92
CA PRO A 440 10.41 13.09 -14.62
C PRO A 440 10.50 12.46 -13.23
N MET A 441 10.35 11.14 -13.15
CA MET A 441 10.99 10.38 -12.06
C MET A 441 12.35 9.89 -12.53
N LEU A 442 13.29 10.85 -12.55
CA LEU A 442 14.73 10.60 -12.63
C LEU A 442 15.21 10.05 -11.28
N ILE A 443 15.03 8.76 -11.03
CA ILE A 443 15.93 8.03 -10.12
C ILE A 443 16.73 7.07 -11.00
N ALA A 444 17.73 7.64 -11.66
CA ALA A 444 18.87 6.91 -12.18
C ALA A 444 20.11 7.72 -11.79
N HIS A 445 20.69 7.41 -10.63
CA HIS A 445 22.11 7.71 -10.45
C HIS A 445 22.91 6.48 -10.88
N PRO A 446 23.92 6.65 -11.75
CA PRO A 446 24.80 5.57 -12.15
C PRO A 446 25.73 5.28 -10.96
N LEU A 447 25.71 4.06 -10.42
CA LEU A 447 26.82 3.40 -9.71
C LEU A 447 26.35 2.08 -9.08
N ALA A 448 25.99 1.08 -9.89
CA ALA A 448 25.99 -0.33 -9.47
C ALA A 448 25.84 -1.30 -10.67
N CYS A 449 26.69 -1.19 -11.69
CA CYS A 449 26.92 -2.32 -12.60
C CYS A 449 28.26 -2.21 -13.34
N ARG A 450 29.38 -2.31 -12.61
CA ARG A 450 30.63 -2.82 -13.18
C ARG A 450 30.78 -4.27 -12.75
N ARG A 451 30.05 -5.17 -13.42
CA ARG A 451 30.45 -6.58 -13.61
C ARG A 451 29.51 -7.30 -14.58
N SER A 452 29.61 -6.91 -15.85
CA SER A 452 29.55 -7.82 -17.01
C SER A 452 29.57 -6.96 -18.27
N GLY A 453 30.73 -6.83 -18.90
CA GLY A 453 30.85 -6.11 -20.17
C GLY A 453 30.11 -6.86 -21.27
N TRP A 454 29.13 -6.21 -21.90
CA TRP A 454 28.59 -6.60 -23.20
C TRP A 454 28.29 -5.33 -23.99
N THR A 455 29.05 -5.13 -25.06
CA THR A 455 28.94 -4.02 -26.01
C THR A 455 27.88 -4.29 -27.08
N THR A 456 27.25 -3.21 -27.51
CA THR A 456 26.21 -3.05 -28.55
C THR A 456 26.43 -3.78 -29.89
N ARG A 457 25.40 -4.44 -30.42
CA ARG A 457 24.78 -4.24 -31.77
C ARG A 457 23.81 -5.38 -32.11
N SER A 458 22.59 -5.03 -32.50
CA SER A 458 21.88 -5.46 -33.73
C SER A 458 20.37 -5.49 -33.51
N SER A 459 19.67 -4.68 -34.29
CA SER A 459 18.23 -4.74 -34.58
C SER A 459 17.86 -6.04 -35.29
N LEU A 460 16.68 -6.61 -35.01
CA LEU A 460 15.69 -7.12 -35.99
C LEU A 460 14.53 -7.89 -35.30
N SER A 461 13.33 -7.35 -35.48
CA SER A 461 12.02 -7.98 -35.75
C SER A 461 11.49 -9.19 -34.96
N TRP A 462 10.34 -8.97 -34.30
CA TRP A 462 9.14 -9.81 -34.10
C TRP A 462 9.21 -11.34 -33.89
N TRP A 463 8.44 -11.75 -32.88
CA TRP A 463 8.00 -13.10 -32.49
C TRP A 463 7.87 -14.11 -33.66
N PRO A 464 8.69 -15.17 -33.72
CA PRO A 464 8.43 -16.29 -34.62
C PRO A 464 7.89 -17.49 -33.84
N CYS A 465 6.61 -17.49 -33.48
CA CYS A 465 5.90 -18.76 -33.22
C CYS A 465 4.37 -18.66 -33.31
N ALA A 466 3.83 -17.98 -34.33
CA ALA A 466 2.41 -18.06 -34.64
C ALA A 466 2.11 -17.69 -36.11
N ARG A 467 2.62 -18.46 -37.07
CA ARG A 467 2.06 -18.55 -38.43
C ARG A 467 2.68 -19.73 -39.18
N SER A 468 1.99 -20.86 -39.16
CA SER A 468 1.86 -21.81 -40.29
C SER A 468 1.08 -23.03 -39.86
N ALA A 469 -0.22 -22.99 -40.11
CA ALA A 469 -1.06 -24.19 -40.12
C ALA A 469 -2.17 -23.99 -41.16
N VAL A 470 -1.80 -23.92 -42.45
CA VAL A 470 -2.68 -24.22 -43.59
C VAL A 470 -1.84 -24.77 -44.75
N SER A 471 -2.27 -25.95 -45.20
CA SER A 471 -2.08 -26.66 -46.49
C SER A 471 -0.74 -27.29 -46.93
N THR A 472 -0.80 -28.64 -46.98
CA THR A 472 -0.38 -29.58 -48.06
C THR A 472 1.12 -29.77 -48.32
N SER A 473 1.71 -30.96 -48.54
CA SER A 473 1.23 -32.34 -48.81
C SER A 473 2.45 -33.31 -48.86
N ASN A 474 2.25 -34.58 -48.53
CA ASN A 474 2.96 -35.83 -48.93
C ASN A 474 4.51 -35.96 -48.99
N GLU A 475 5.04 -36.76 -48.03
CA GLU A 475 5.92 -37.96 -48.20
C GLU A 475 7.44 -37.84 -48.60
N PRO A 476 8.32 -38.85 -48.35
CA PRO A 476 9.11 -38.98 -47.11
C PRO A 476 10.66 -39.14 -47.25
N LEU A 477 11.36 -38.92 -46.12
CA LEU A 477 12.64 -39.45 -45.57
C LEU A 477 13.84 -39.84 -46.49
N GLN A 478 15.06 -39.39 -46.13
CA GLN A 478 16.29 -40.20 -45.90
C GLN A 478 17.49 -39.35 -45.35
N PRO A 479 18.55 -39.96 -44.74
CA PRO A 479 19.37 -39.34 -43.67
C PRO A 479 20.82 -38.89 -44.02
N ARG A 480 21.36 -38.01 -43.14
CA ARG A 480 22.75 -37.57 -42.77
C ARG A 480 23.97 -38.33 -43.38
N PRO A 481 25.19 -37.72 -43.55
CA PRO A 481 26.04 -37.31 -42.39
C PRO A 481 27.15 -36.23 -42.59
N GLY A 482 27.70 -35.76 -41.45
CA GLY A 482 29.14 -35.46 -41.28
C GLY A 482 29.60 -34.00 -41.35
N GLY A 483 30.22 -33.50 -40.26
CA GLY A 483 31.01 -32.26 -40.29
C GLY A 483 31.20 -31.62 -38.90
N GLU A 484 32.25 -32.03 -38.18
CA GLU A 484 32.76 -31.37 -36.98
C GLU A 484 33.33 -29.98 -37.29
N GLY A 485 33.17 -29.03 -36.36
CA GLY A 485 33.91 -27.77 -36.38
C GLY A 485 33.37 -26.69 -35.44
N ALA A 486 34.14 -26.40 -34.38
CA ALA A 486 34.27 -25.14 -33.61
C ALA A 486 33.01 -24.44 -33.05
N GLY A 487 33.02 -24.18 -31.74
CA GLY A 487 31.91 -23.56 -30.98
C GLY A 487 31.52 -22.13 -31.38
N PRO A 488 30.45 -21.59 -30.79
CA PRO A 488 30.66 -20.39 -29.96
C PRO A 488 29.72 -20.28 -28.74
N GLY A 489 30.04 -19.29 -27.89
CA GLY A 489 29.45 -19.02 -26.59
C GLY A 489 27.94 -18.79 -26.57
N GLY A 490 27.39 -19.03 -25.38
CA GLY A 490 25.97 -18.91 -25.05
C GLY A 490 25.42 -17.53 -25.39
N MET A 491 24.62 -17.51 -26.44
CA MET A 491 23.88 -16.36 -26.93
C MET A 491 22.52 -16.38 -26.21
N ALA A 492 22.39 -15.60 -25.14
CA ALA A 492 21.12 -15.43 -24.44
C ALA A 492 20.14 -14.67 -25.35
N ALA A 493 19.11 -15.37 -25.84
CA ALA A 493 17.97 -14.77 -26.49
C ALA A 493 17.12 -14.07 -25.42
N ARG A 494 17.06 -12.74 -25.48
CA ARG A 494 16.20 -11.89 -24.63
C ARG A 494 14.83 -11.77 -25.31
N VAL A 495 13.76 -12.03 -24.55
CA VAL A 495 12.34 -11.83 -24.92
C VAL A 495 11.94 -10.37 -24.73
#